data_AF-A0A5P8P481-F1
#
_entry.id   AF-A0A5P8P481-F1
#
_cell.length_a   1.000
_cell.length_b   1.000
_cell.length_c   1.000
_cell.angle_alpha   90.00
_cell.angle_beta   90.00
_cell.angle_gamma   90.00
#
_symmetry.space_group_name_H-M   'P 1'
#
loop_
_entity.id
_entity.type
_entity.pdbx_description
1 polymer ?
#
loop_
_entity_poly.entity_id
_entity_poly.type
_entity_poly.pdbx_seq_one_letter_code
_entity_poly.pdbx_strand_id
1 'polypeptide(L)'
;MNVKYADDYSTEIKVKGEDFYFDDIGCMIIYAYEKNIDIEKFLPKVFTKDTKKYIPILQAKYKIGDNTPMSYGFAAYENEGDGMISYDEVVLKMLRGEHMANPKIRKKVLGQ
;
A
#
# COMPACT_ATOMS: atom_id res chain seq x y z
N MET A 1 3.17 19.96 -16.27
CA MET A 1 3.36 18.99 -15.18
C MET A 1 4.17 17.83 -15.71
N ASN A 2 5.46 17.75 -15.36
CA ASN A 2 6.29 16.58 -15.67
C ASN A 2 6.05 15.56 -14.55
N VAL A 3 5.25 14.53 -14.85
CA VAL A 3 4.99 13.38 -13.96
C VAL A 3 6.23 12.48 -14.02
N LYS A 4 7.33 12.90 -13.40
CA LYS A 4 8.51 12.05 -13.20
C LYS A 4 8.40 11.47 -11.80
N TYR A 5 8.10 10.17 -11.77
CA TYR A 5 7.96 9.31 -10.60
C TYR A 5 6.65 9.51 -9.84
N ALA A 6 5.61 8.78 -10.26
CA ALA A 6 4.68 8.25 -9.26
C ALA A 6 5.56 7.56 -8.20
N ASP A 7 5.41 7.95 -6.93
CA ASP A 7 6.21 7.39 -5.85
C ASP A 7 6.10 5.86 -5.91
N ASP A 8 7.20 5.14 -5.67
CA ASP A 8 7.32 3.67 -5.83
C ASP A 8 6.30 2.85 -5.00
N TYR A 9 5.48 3.53 -4.21
CA TYR A 9 4.53 3.02 -3.24
C TYR A 9 3.09 3.54 -3.45
N SER A 10 2.92 4.47 -4.38
CA SER A 10 1.69 5.23 -4.56
C SER A 10 0.50 4.36 -4.94
N THR A 11 -0.69 4.80 -4.53
CA THR A 11 -1.97 4.17 -4.89
C THR A 11 -2.92 5.18 -5.49
N GLU A 12 -3.75 4.71 -6.42
CA GLU A 12 -4.85 5.49 -7.01
C GLU A 12 -6.18 4.76 -6.88
N ILE A 13 -7.25 5.52 -6.67
CA ILE A 13 -8.63 5.03 -6.65
C ILE A 13 -9.56 6.06 -7.32
N LYS A 14 -10.49 5.57 -8.14
CA LYS A 14 -11.52 6.40 -8.77
C LYS A 14 -12.87 6.18 -8.10
N VAL A 15 -13.32 7.14 -7.30
CA VAL A 15 -14.60 7.06 -6.59
C VAL A 15 -15.58 8.04 -7.24
N LYS A 16 -16.64 7.51 -7.88
CA LYS A 16 -17.75 8.31 -8.46
C LYS A 16 -17.31 9.45 -9.40
N GLY A 17 -16.22 9.25 -10.14
CA GLY A 17 -15.70 10.24 -11.10
C GLY A 17 -14.62 11.16 -10.54
N GLU A 18 -14.29 11.05 -9.27
CA GLU A 18 -13.16 11.74 -8.65
C GLU A 18 -11.96 10.79 -8.53
N ASP A 19 -10.77 11.30 -8.86
CA ASP A 19 -9.49 10.59 -8.76
C ASP A 19 -8.80 10.97 -7.45
N PHE A 20 -8.48 9.97 -6.63
CA PHE A 20 -7.71 10.13 -5.40
C PHE A 20 -6.36 9.44 -5.55
N TYR A 21 -5.31 10.14 -5.09
CA TYR A 21 -3.94 9.65 -5.08
C TYR A 21 -3.42 9.66 -3.64
N PHE A 22 -2.69 8.62 -3.26
CA PHE A 22 -2.09 8.51 -1.94
C PHE A 22 -0.61 8.16 -2.06
N ASP A 23 0.19 8.68 -1.13
CA ASP A 23 1.64 8.49 -1.09
C ASP A 23 2.04 7.02 -0.88
N ASP A 24 1.24 6.28 -0.11
CA ASP A 24 1.32 4.82 -0.03
C ASP A 24 -0.05 4.16 0.26
N ILE A 25 -0.08 2.84 0.16
CA ILE A 25 -1.26 2.01 0.41
C ILE A 25 -1.86 2.18 1.82
N GLY A 26 -1.02 2.55 2.80
CA GLY A 26 -1.49 2.77 4.17
C GLY A 26 -2.43 3.96 4.28
N CYS A 27 -2.09 5.07 3.61
CA CYS A 27 -2.97 6.23 3.51
C CYS A 27 -4.33 5.90 2.87
N MET A 28 -4.33 5.11 1.80
CA MET A 28 -5.58 4.71 1.14
C MET A 28 -6.47 3.86 2.06
N ILE A 29 -5.89 2.90 2.78
CA ILE A 29 -6.64 2.03 3.71
C ILE A 29 -7.25 2.86 4.85
N ILE A 30 -6.51 3.80 5.43
CA ILE A 30 -7.02 4.69 6.48
C ILE A 30 -8.16 5.55 5.94
N TYR A 31 -7.98 6.18 4.77
CA TYR A 31 -9.02 6.98 4.13
C TYR A 31 -10.30 6.15 3.88
N ALA A 32 -10.15 4.95 3.34
CA ALA A 32 -11.26 4.02 3.09
C ALA A 32 -12.03 3.71 4.38
N TYR A 33 -11.29 3.37 5.45
CA TYR A 33 -11.84 3.04 6.75
C TYR A 33 -12.59 4.22 7.38
N GLU A 34 -11.98 5.41 7.40
CA GLU A 34 -12.58 6.62 7.98
C GLU A 34 -13.82 7.09 7.22
N LYS A 35 -13.85 6.90 5.90
CA LYS A 35 -14.98 7.28 5.04
C LYS A 35 -16.02 6.17 4.87
N ASN A 36 -15.80 5.00 5.47
CA ASN A 36 -16.64 3.81 5.30
C ASN A 36 -16.85 3.46 3.81
N ILE A 37 -15.76 3.55 3.03
CA ILE A 37 -15.73 3.25 1.60
C ILE A 37 -15.24 1.81 1.43
N ASP A 38 -16.07 1.01 0.77
CA ASP A 38 -15.66 -0.30 0.26
C ASP A 38 -14.81 -0.11 -0.99
N ILE A 39 -13.50 -0.01 -0.81
CA ILE A 39 -12.55 0.35 -1.88
C ILE A 39 -12.45 -0.71 -2.96
N GLU A 40 -12.74 -1.98 -2.68
CA GLU A 40 -12.68 -3.05 -3.67
C GLU A 40 -13.66 -2.83 -4.83
N LYS A 41 -14.79 -2.15 -4.56
CA LYS A 41 -15.78 -1.78 -5.58
C LYS A 41 -15.28 -0.78 -6.61
N PHE A 42 -14.18 -0.08 -6.32
CA PHE A 42 -13.66 1.02 -7.15
C PHE A 42 -12.36 0.65 -7.90
N LEU A 43 -12.01 -0.64 -7.92
CA LEU A 43 -10.85 -1.19 -8.65
C LEU A 43 -9.56 -0.38 -8.46
N PRO A 44 -9.14 -0.12 -7.20
CA PRO A 44 -7.96 0.67 -6.91
C PRO A 44 -6.71 -0.01 -7.48
N LYS A 45 -5.73 0.82 -7.81
CA LYS A 45 -4.42 0.37 -8.30
C LYS A 45 -3.30 0.80 -7.37
N VAL A 46 -2.26 -0.01 -7.35
CA VAL A 46 -1.02 0.26 -6.63
C VAL A 46 0.14 0.21 -7.61
N PHE A 47 1.10 1.11 -7.43
CA PHE A 47 2.33 1.12 -8.20
C PHE A 47 3.29 0.04 -7.68
N THR A 48 3.76 -0.84 -8.56
CA THR A 48 4.63 -1.94 -8.19
C THR A 48 6.10 -1.52 -8.20
N LYS A 49 6.83 -1.90 -7.14
CA LYS A 49 8.23 -1.56 -6.98
C LYS A 49 9.14 -2.29 -7.96
N ASP A 50 8.79 -3.52 -8.32
CA ASP A 50 9.57 -4.39 -9.21
C ASP A 50 9.33 -4.12 -10.69
N THR A 51 8.07 -4.00 -11.12
CA THR A 51 7.72 -3.82 -12.54
C THR A 51 7.39 -2.39 -12.94
N LYS A 52 7.41 -1.45 -11.98
CA LYS A 52 7.27 0.01 -12.21
C LYS A 52 6.00 0.38 -12.98
N LYS A 53 4.88 -0.24 -12.64
CA LYS A 53 3.57 0.07 -13.24
C LYS A 53 2.45 -0.06 -12.21
N TYR A 54 1.31 0.56 -12.52
CA TYR A 54 0.09 0.35 -11.76
C TYR A 54 -0.57 -0.98 -12.12
N ILE A 55 -0.93 -1.77 -11.10
CA ILE A 55 -1.76 -2.98 -11.26
C ILE A 55 -2.92 -2.95 -10.27
N PRO A 56 -4.00 -3.72 -10.48
CA PRO A 56 -5.08 -3.86 -9.51
C PRO A 56 -4.56 -4.30 -8.14
N ILE A 57 -5.02 -3.66 -7.07
CA ILE A 57 -4.49 -3.86 -5.72
C ILE A 57 -4.56 -5.33 -5.25
N LEU A 58 -5.60 -6.04 -5.66
CA LEU A 58 -5.85 -7.43 -5.31
C LEU A 58 -4.93 -8.42 -6.05
N GLN A 59 -4.29 -7.99 -7.14
CA GLN A 59 -3.34 -8.80 -7.90
C GLN A 59 -1.91 -8.65 -7.40
N ALA A 60 -1.60 -7.56 -6.69
CA ALA A 60 -0.27 -7.33 -6.15
C ALA A 60 0.03 -8.23 -4.94
N LYS A 61 1.31 -8.48 -4.76
CA LYS A 61 1.89 -9.08 -3.55
C LYS A 61 2.57 -7.98 -2.75
N TYR A 62 2.55 -8.09 -1.44
CA TYR A 62 3.08 -7.02 -0.58
C TYR A 62 4.19 -7.52 0.30
N LYS A 63 5.12 -6.65 0.64
CA LYS A 63 6.11 -6.92 1.69
C LYS A 63 6.14 -5.77 2.68
N ILE A 64 6.27 -6.12 3.96
CA ILE A 64 6.53 -5.15 5.02
C ILE A 64 8.04 -5.02 5.24
N GLY A 65 8.52 -3.80 5.49
CA GLY A 65 9.92 -3.53 5.83
C GLY A 65 10.57 -2.41 5.03
N ASP A 66 9.87 -1.89 4.02
CA ASP A 66 10.38 -0.79 3.20
C ASP A 66 10.27 0.56 3.93
N ASN A 67 11.05 1.54 3.46
CA ASN A 67 10.92 2.92 3.87
C ASN A 67 9.94 3.64 2.93
N THR A 68 8.64 3.51 3.19
CA THR A 68 7.60 4.23 2.43
C THR A 68 7.49 5.68 2.89
N PRO A 69 6.93 6.61 2.08
CA PRO A 69 6.80 8.03 2.43
C PRO A 69 6.14 8.27 3.80
N MET A 70 5.11 7.48 4.12
CA MET A 70 4.38 7.59 5.38
C MET A 70 4.89 6.62 6.47
N SER A 71 6.03 5.97 6.22
CA SER A 71 6.67 5.02 7.12
C SER A 71 5.83 3.80 7.50
N TYR A 72 4.72 3.51 6.81
CA TYR A 72 3.94 2.29 7.04
C TYR A 72 4.68 1.04 6.56
N GLY A 73 5.48 1.19 5.51
CA GLY A 73 6.48 0.22 5.09
C GLY A 73 5.94 -0.97 4.28
N PHE A 74 4.75 -0.85 3.73
CA PHE A 74 4.18 -1.81 2.78
C PHE A 74 4.55 -1.40 1.35
N ALA A 75 5.23 -2.29 0.64
CA ALA A 75 5.56 -2.12 -0.77
C ALA A 75 4.88 -3.19 -1.62
N ALA A 76 4.37 -2.79 -2.78
CA ALA A 76 3.68 -3.67 -3.73
C ALA A 76 4.63 -4.22 -4.78
N TYR A 77 4.37 -5.46 -5.20
CA TYR A 77 5.11 -6.23 -6.19
C TYR A 77 4.13 -6.93 -7.11
N GLU A 78 4.46 -7.02 -8.40
CA GLU A 78 3.69 -7.87 -9.32
C GLU A 78 4.12 -9.33 -9.21
N ASN A 79 5.42 -9.57 -9.03
CA ASN A 79 5.97 -10.92 -8.95
C ASN A 79 5.99 -11.44 -7.50
N GLU A 80 5.79 -12.76 -7.35
CA GLU A 80 5.90 -13.43 -6.06
C GLU A 80 7.35 -13.49 -5.54
N GLY A 81 7.49 -13.65 -4.23
CA GLY A 81 8.78 -13.78 -3.57
C GLY A 81 8.64 -14.12 -2.09
N ASP A 82 9.77 -14.26 -1.41
CA ASP A 82 9.78 -14.68 0.00
C ASP A 82 9.28 -13.59 0.94
N GLY A 83 8.40 -14.00 1.85
CA GLY A 83 7.82 -13.14 2.89
C GLY A 83 6.76 -12.17 2.36
N MET A 84 6.16 -12.48 1.21
CA MET A 84 5.05 -11.69 0.67
C MET A 84 3.74 -11.98 1.41
N ILE A 85 2.91 -10.96 1.55
CA ILE A 85 1.59 -10.98 2.19
C ILE A 85 0.51 -10.52 1.20
N SER A 86 -0.74 -10.94 1.44
CA SER A 86 -1.88 -10.52 0.62
C SER A 86 -2.31 -9.08 0.93
N TYR A 87 -3.12 -8.51 0.05
CA TYR A 87 -3.80 -7.24 0.31
C TYR A 87 -4.61 -7.27 1.62
N ASP A 88 -5.40 -8.33 1.86
CA ASP A 88 -6.19 -8.48 3.09
C ASP A 88 -5.31 -8.46 4.34
N GLU A 89 -4.12 -9.06 4.28
CA GLU A 89 -3.16 -9.03 5.37
C GLU A 89 -2.57 -7.63 5.58
N VAL A 90 -2.32 -6.85 4.51
CA VAL A 90 -1.94 -5.44 4.61
C VAL A 90 -3.05 -4.64 5.31
N VAL A 91 -4.31 -4.79 4.90
CA VAL A 91 -5.46 -4.12 5.53
C VAL A 91 -5.54 -4.45 7.01
N LEU A 92 -5.48 -5.74 7.35
CA LEU A 92 -5.53 -6.19 8.74
C LEU A 92 -4.40 -5.60 9.58
N LYS A 93 -3.17 -5.61 9.05
CA LYS A 93 -1.99 -5.07 9.73
C LYS A 93 -2.09 -3.56 9.90
N MET A 94 -2.46 -2.83 8.85
CA MET A 94 -2.64 -1.38 8.91
C MET A 94 -3.65 -0.98 9.99
N LEU A 95 -4.83 -1.60 9.98
CA LEU A 95 -5.90 -1.26 10.93
C LEU A 95 -5.58 -1.68 12.38
N ARG A 96 -4.65 -2.62 12.59
CA ARG A 96 -4.15 -3.01 13.91
C ARG A 96 -2.93 -2.21 14.38
N GLY A 97 -2.40 -1.29 13.57
CA GLY A 97 -1.15 -0.59 13.86
C GLY A 97 0.09 -1.49 13.77
N GLU A 98 -0.01 -2.60 13.03
CA GLU A 98 1.07 -3.56 12.76
C GLU A 98 1.92 -3.15 11.54
N HIS A 99 2.39 -1.90 11.52
CA HIS A 99 3.14 -1.30 10.41
C HIS A 99 4.46 -0.66 10.87
N MET A 100 5.34 -0.26 9.94
CA MET A 100 6.71 0.18 10.24
C MET A 100 6.81 1.50 11.03
N ALA A 101 5.77 2.33 11.06
CA ALA A 101 5.75 3.50 11.93
C ALA A 101 5.58 3.13 13.42
N ASN A 102 5.11 1.92 13.74
CA ASN A 102 5.09 1.40 15.10
C ASN A 102 6.48 0.86 15.48
N PRO A 103 7.18 1.46 16.48
CA PRO A 103 8.55 1.08 16.81
C PRO A 103 8.71 -0.40 17.20
N LYS A 104 7.70 -1.01 17.85
CA LYS A 104 7.74 -2.43 18.24
C LYS A 104 7.70 -3.36 17.03
N ILE A 105 6.89 -2.99 16.03
CA ILE A 105 6.74 -3.76 14.79
C ILE A 105 7.97 -3.59 13.93
N ARG A 106 8.44 -2.35 13.75
CA ARG A 106 9.69 -2.06 13.04
C ARG A 106 10.86 -2.87 13.58
N LYS A 107 11.01 -2.90 14.91
CA LYS A 107 12.03 -3.69 15.59
C LYS A 107 11.93 -5.18 15.22
N LYS A 108 10.72 -5.75 15.31
CA LYS A 108 10.44 -7.16 14.96
C LYS A 108 10.70 -7.48 13.49
N VAL A 109 10.29 -6.60 12.57
CA VAL A 109 10.41 -6.81 11.12
C VAL A 109 11.87 -6.70 10.65
N LEU A 110 12.63 -5.75 11.19
CA LEU A 110 14.03 -5.53 10.80
C LEU A 110 15.04 -6.40 11.56
N GLY A 111 14.60 -7.13 12.60
CA GLY A 111 15.49 -7.94 13.44
C GLY A 111 16.50 -7.12 14.23
N GLN A 112 16.17 -5.87 14.57
CA GLN A 112 17.00 -4.95 15.36
C GLN A 112 16.47 -4.80 16.79
#